data_AF-A0A7Y3GZ21-F1
#
_entry.id   AF-A0A7Y3GZ21-F1
#
_cell.length_a   1.000
_cell.length_b   1.000
_cell.length_c   1.000
_cell.angle_alpha   90.00
_cell.angle_beta   90.00
_cell.angle_gamma   90.00
#
_symmetry.space_group_name_H-M   'P 1'
#
loop_
_entity.id
_entity.type
_entity.pdbx_description
1 polymer ?
#
loop_
_entity_poly.entity_id
_entity_poly.type
_entity_poly.pdbx_seq_one_letter_code
_entity_poly.pdbx_strand_id
1 'polypeptide(L)'
;MTGNPPTEYLAGVSLAQVLDASRLGTQIALARAGRPSCTWSLSGTPESLGAFLLALELQVAFEAHLFGVDAYDQPGVEAGKIAANALLGRAGFEREREEIDASATPHWVI
;
A
#
# COMPACT_ATOMS: atom_id res chain seq x y z
N MET A 1 2.26 30.91 32.72
CA MET A 1 2.01 29.73 31.88
C MET A 1 0.93 30.09 30.88
N THR A 2 1.30 30.36 29.64
CA THR A 2 0.33 30.53 28.54
C THR A 2 -0.11 29.14 28.10
N GLY A 3 -1.16 28.62 28.73
CA GLY A 3 -1.78 27.36 28.31
C GLY A 3 -2.37 27.52 26.90
N ASN A 4 -2.23 26.48 26.08
CA ASN A 4 -2.94 26.38 24.80
C ASN A 4 -4.24 25.62 25.07
N PRO A 5 -5.40 26.30 25.23
CA PRO A 5 -6.63 25.68 25.71
C PRO A 5 -7.09 24.43 24.94
N PRO A 6 -6.90 24.31 23.61
CA PRO A 6 -7.22 23.11 22.86
C PRO A 6 -6.44 21.85 23.27
N THR A 7 -5.33 21.96 23.99
CA THR A 7 -4.49 20.81 24.36
C THR A 7 -4.40 20.55 25.86
N GLU A 8 -5.03 21.39 26.70
CA GLU A 8 -4.99 21.23 28.16
C GLU A 8 -5.62 19.92 28.64
N TYR A 9 -6.67 19.44 27.98
CA TYR A 9 -7.32 18.16 28.32
C TYR A 9 -6.44 16.92 28.05
N LEU A 10 -5.36 17.08 27.29
CA LEU A 10 -4.38 16.03 27.03
C LEU A 10 -3.32 15.94 28.14
N ALA A 11 -3.30 16.89 29.08
CA ALA A 11 -2.38 16.83 30.21
C ALA A 11 -2.62 15.55 31.02
N GLY A 12 -1.57 14.74 31.18
CA GLY A 12 -1.66 13.43 31.87
C GLY A 12 -2.17 12.27 31.00
N VAL A 13 -2.53 12.53 29.73
CA VAL A 13 -2.87 11.48 28.76
C VAL A 13 -1.61 11.04 28.02
N SER A 14 -1.34 9.73 28.01
CA SER A 14 -0.20 9.18 27.26
C SER A 14 -0.45 9.23 25.76
N LEU A 15 0.63 9.29 24.98
CA LEU A 15 0.53 9.23 23.51
C LEU A 15 -0.18 7.96 23.03
N ALA A 16 0.03 6.82 23.69
CA ALA A 16 -0.64 5.57 23.37
C ALA A 16 -2.17 5.69 23.48
N GLN A 17 -2.67 6.34 24.54
CA GLN A 17 -4.11 6.60 24.71
C GLN A 17 -4.65 7.55 23.64
N VAL A 18 -3.90 8.59 23.27
CA VAL A 18 -4.28 9.52 22.20
C VAL A 18 -4.37 8.80 20.85
N LEU A 19 -3.39 7.95 20.53
CA LEU A 19 -3.38 7.16 19.30
C LEU A 19 -4.51 6.14 19.26
N ASP A 20 -4.80 5.44 20.37
CA ASP A 20 -5.90 4.49 20.42
C ASP A 20 -7.28 5.16 20.29
N ALA A 21 -7.47 6.31 20.95
CA ALA A 21 -8.66 7.13 20.79
C ALA A 21 -8.82 7.62 19.34
N SER A 22 -7.72 8.01 18.69
CA SER A 22 -7.72 8.45 17.29
C SER A 22 -8.06 7.31 16.33
N ARG A 23 -7.51 6.11 16.56
CA ARG A 23 -7.82 4.87 15.82
C ARG A 23 -9.30 4.54 15.92
N LEU A 24 -9.85 4.51 17.15
CA LEU A 24 -11.26 4.21 17.38
C LEU A 24 -12.19 5.27 16.78
N GLY A 25 -11.84 6.56 16.93
CA GLY A 25 -12.57 7.66 16.32
C GLY A 25 -12.66 7.53 14.79
N THR A 26 -11.56 7.14 14.15
CA THR A 26 -11.50 6.88 12.71
C THR A 26 -12.35 5.68 12.31
N GLN A 27 -12.30 4.57 13.06
CA GLN A 27 -13.13 3.39 12.83
C GLN A 27 -14.62 3.72 12.90
N ILE A 28 -15.04 4.52 13.89
CA ILE A 28 -16.43 4.99 14.04
C ILE A 28 -16.84 5.86 12.85
N ALA A 29 -15.96 6.77 12.40
CA ALA A 29 -16.24 7.63 11.25
C ALA A 29 -16.40 6.82 9.95
N LEU A 30 -15.53 5.83 9.70
CA LEU A 30 -15.63 4.92 8.56
C LEU A 30 -16.93 4.12 8.59
N ALA A 31 -17.29 3.55 9.75
CA ALA A 31 -18.53 2.80 9.93
C ALA A 31 -19.77 3.67 9.65
N ARG A 32 -19.79 4.92 10.16
CA ARG A 32 -20.88 5.89 9.88
C ARG A 32 -20.98 6.26 8.40
N ALA A 33 -19.85 6.25 7.68
CA ALA A 33 -19.81 6.48 6.24
C ALA A 33 -20.12 5.22 5.40
N GLY A 34 -20.50 4.10 6.03
CA GLY A 34 -20.75 2.84 5.33
C GLY A 34 -19.49 2.21 4.73
N ARG A 35 -18.31 2.59 5.20
CA ARG A 35 -17.02 2.06 4.73
C ARG A 35 -16.53 0.96 5.66
N PRO A 36 -16.36 -0.29 5.18
CA PRO A 36 -15.84 -1.37 6.01
C PRO A 36 -14.38 -1.09 6.40
N SER A 37 -14.01 -1.54 7.60
CA SER A 37 -12.65 -1.47 8.13
C SER A 37 -12.32 -2.74 8.89
N CYS A 38 -11.07 -3.20 8.80
CA CYS A 38 -10.55 -4.34 9.54
C CYS A 38 -9.43 -3.88 10.48
N THR A 39 -9.28 -4.53 11.64
CA THR A 39 -8.18 -4.28 12.58
C THR A 39 -7.54 -5.61 12.95
N TRP A 40 -6.22 -5.67 12.78
CA TRP A 40 -5.39 -6.77 13.29
C TRP A 40 -4.74 -6.35 14.60
N SER A 41 -4.83 -7.21 15.61
CA SER A 41 -4.18 -7.00 16.91
C SER A 41 -3.08 -8.05 17.11
N LEU A 42 -1.84 -7.59 17.24
CA LEU A 42 -0.66 -8.45 17.38
C LEU A 42 -0.04 -8.25 18.77
N SER A 43 0.56 -9.31 19.31
CA SER A 43 1.30 -9.26 20.57
C SER A 43 2.68 -8.60 20.44
N GLY A 44 3.16 -8.35 19.22
CA GLY A 44 4.44 -7.70 18.94
C GLY A 44 5.66 -8.63 19.05
N THR A 45 5.44 -9.95 19.06
CA THR A 45 6.53 -10.94 19.08
C THR A 45 6.89 -11.40 17.66
N PRO A 46 8.11 -11.92 17.43
CA PRO A 46 8.50 -12.47 16.12
C PRO A 46 7.52 -13.54 15.60
N GLU A 47 6.97 -14.37 16.48
CA GLU A 47 6.00 -15.40 16.13
C GLU A 47 4.68 -14.78 15.66
N SER A 48 4.20 -13.73 16.35
CA SER A 48 2.98 -13.02 15.95
C SER A 48 3.15 -12.30 14.61
N LEU A 49 4.35 -11.79 14.33
CA LEU A 49 4.68 -11.19 13.04
C LEU A 49 4.72 -12.24 11.93
N GLY A 50 5.37 -13.39 12.16
CA GLY A 50 5.42 -14.49 11.20
C GLY A 50 4.04 -15.04 10.87
N ALA A 51 3.19 -15.24 11.88
CA ALA A 51 1.80 -15.66 11.68
C ALA A 51 0.99 -14.63 10.89
N PHE A 52 1.20 -13.34 11.14
CA PHE A 52 0.52 -12.27 10.40
C PHE A 52 0.96 -12.22 8.94
N LEU A 53 2.25 -12.35 8.65
CA LEU A 53 2.76 -12.38 7.28
C LEU A 53 2.19 -13.58 6.51
N LEU A 54 2.21 -14.78 7.09
CA LEU A 54 1.62 -15.97 6.47
C LEU A 54 0.11 -15.80 6.22
N ALA A 55 -0.61 -15.16 7.16
CA ALA A 55 -2.03 -14.89 6.97
C ALA A 55 -2.29 -13.96 5.77
N LEU A 56 -1.46 -12.93 5.58
CA LEU A 56 -1.54 -12.04 4.42
C LEU A 56 -1.19 -12.76 3.11
N GLU A 57 -0.15 -13.59 3.09
CA GLU A 57 0.23 -14.41 1.93
C GLU A 57 -0.90 -15.36 1.50
N LEU A 58 -1.51 -16.05 2.47
CA LEU A 58 -2.65 -16.92 2.22
C LEU A 58 -3.89 -16.15 1.76
N GLN A 59 -4.13 -14.97 2.32
CA GLN A 59 -5.23 -14.12 1.90
C GLN A 59 -5.09 -13.74 0.42
N VAL A 60 -3.89 -13.33 -0.02
CA VAL A 60 -3.62 -13.00 -1.44
C VAL A 60 -3.85 -14.21 -2.34
N ALA A 61 -3.32 -15.39 -1.98
CA ALA A 61 -3.50 -16.60 -2.78
C ALA A 61 -5.00 -17.00 -2.88
N PHE A 62 -5.75 -16.85 -1.79
CA PHE A 62 -7.18 -17.11 -1.77
C PHE A 62 -7.97 -16.11 -2.63
N GLU A 63 -7.67 -14.82 -2.51
CA GLU A 63 -8.31 -13.77 -3.31
C GLU A 63 -8.02 -13.94 -4.81
N ALA A 64 -6.79 -14.29 -5.19
CA ALA A 64 -6.44 -14.56 -6.58
C ALA A 64 -7.28 -15.70 -7.18
N HIS A 65 -7.50 -16.77 -6.41
CA HIS A 65 -8.38 -17.85 -6.82
C HIS A 65 -9.83 -17.36 -7.02
N LEU A 66 -10.34 -16.53 -6.10
CA LEU A 66 -11.68 -15.93 -6.23
C LEU A 66 -11.80 -15.00 -7.44
N PHE A 67 -10.74 -14.27 -7.79
CA PHE A 67 -10.70 -13.37 -8.93
C PHE A 67 -10.36 -14.06 -10.26
N GLY A 68 -9.98 -15.34 -10.24
CA GLY A 68 -9.61 -16.09 -11.44
C GLY A 68 -8.29 -15.61 -12.06
N VAL A 69 -7.35 -15.14 -11.24
CA VAL A 69 -6.01 -14.70 -11.65
C VAL A 69 -4.93 -15.59 -11.05
N ASP A 70 -3.74 -15.61 -11.65
CA ASP A 70 -2.58 -16.30 -11.07
C ASP A 70 -1.93 -15.41 -10.00
N ALA A 71 -1.81 -15.91 -8.78
CA ALA A 71 -1.14 -15.20 -7.68
C ALA A 71 0.38 -15.24 -7.78
N TYR A 72 0.91 -16.11 -8.63
CA TYR A 72 2.32 -16.52 -8.62
C TYR A 72 3.08 -16.06 -9.87
N ASP A 73 2.42 -15.32 -10.76
CA ASP A 73 3.04 -14.72 -11.94
C ASP A 73 3.05 -13.17 -11.87
N GLN A 74 3.75 -12.55 -12.80
CA GLN A 74 3.89 -11.09 -12.87
C GLN A 74 4.26 -10.59 -14.28
N PRO A 75 3.55 -10.99 -15.35
CA PRO A 75 3.96 -10.69 -16.73
C PRO A 75 4.07 -9.18 -17.03
N GLY A 76 3.29 -8.35 -16.34
CA GLY A 76 3.29 -6.89 -16.55
C GLY A 76 4.63 -6.19 -16.25
N VAL A 77 5.50 -6.80 -15.44
CA VAL A 77 6.80 -6.18 -15.10
C VAL A 77 7.78 -6.18 -16.27
N GLU A 78 7.62 -7.10 -17.22
CA GLU A 78 8.57 -7.25 -18.33
C GLU A 78 8.47 -6.09 -19.33
N ALA A 79 7.27 -5.57 -19.58
CA ALA A 79 7.07 -4.40 -20.44
C ALA A 79 7.86 -3.17 -19.91
N GLY A 80 7.82 -2.94 -18.59
CA GLY A 80 8.58 -1.86 -17.95
C GLY A 80 10.10 -2.06 -18.08
N LYS A 81 10.60 -3.30 -17.92
CA LYS A 81 12.02 -3.62 -18.09
C LYS A 81 12.49 -3.41 -19.54
N ILE A 82 11.70 -3.84 -20.52
CA ILE A 82 11.99 -3.66 -21.94
C ILE A 82 12.08 -2.17 -22.28
N ALA A 83 11.08 -1.39 -21.88
CA ALA A 83 11.07 0.05 -22.12
C ALA A 83 12.26 0.75 -21.46
N ALA A 84 12.60 0.39 -20.22
CA ALA A 84 13.77 0.93 -19.53
C ALA A 84 15.08 0.61 -20.26
N ASN A 85 15.27 -0.63 -20.73
CA ASN A 85 16.45 -1.02 -21.51
C ASN A 85 16.58 -0.20 -22.81
N ALA A 86 15.46 -0.03 -23.54
CA ALA A 86 15.41 0.77 -24.76
C ALA A 86 15.74 2.26 -24.52
N LEU A 87 15.14 2.86 -23.49
CA LEU A 87 15.37 4.26 -23.12
C LEU A 87 16.81 4.54 -22.66
N LEU A 88 17.46 3.55 -22.05
CA LEU A 88 18.87 3.62 -21.64
C LEU A 88 19.84 3.30 -22.80
N GLY A 89 19.34 2.97 -23.99
CA GLY A 89 20.16 2.73 -25.17
C GLY A 89 20.93 1.40 -25.11
N ARG A 90 20.37 0.38 -24.44
CA ARG A 90 20.99 -0.95 -24.41
C ARG A 90 20.92 -1.59 -25.81
N ALA A 91 22.05 -2.12 -26.27
CA ALA A 91 22.12 -2.82 -27.55
C ALA A 91 21.10 -3.97 -27.63
N GLY A 92 20.39 -4.07 -28.75
CA GLY A 92 19.35 -5.07 -29.01
C GLY A 92 17.92 -4.63 -28.66
N PHE A 93 17.73 -3.36 -28.29
CA PHE A 93 16.42 -2.75 -27.98
C PHE A 93 16.12 -1.52 -28.86
N GLU A 94 16.79 -1.41 -30.01
CA GLU A 94 16.70 -0.25 -30.91
C GLU A 94 15.28 -0.10 -31.47
N ARG A 95 14.62 -1.21 -31.78
CA ARG A 95 13.23 -1.21 -32.28
C ARG A 95 12.27 -0.65 -31.24
N GLU A 96 12.37 -1.11 -30.00
CA GLU A 96 11.55 -0.64 -28.89
C GLU A 96 11.85 0.84 -28.59
N ARG A 97 13.10 1.28 -28.77
CA ARG A 97 13.46 2.69 -28.63
C ARG A 97 12.77 3.55 -29.68
N GLU A 98 12.82 3.13 -30.95
CA GLU A 98 12.14 3.81 -32.05
C GLU A 98 10.62 3.87 -31.84
N GLU A 99 10.01 2.77 -31.39
CA GLU A 99 8.57 2.72 -31.07
C GLU A 99 8.19 3.69 -29.95
N ILE A 100 9.01 3.78 -28.89
CA ILE A 100 8.79 4.71 -27.77
C ILE A 100 8.92 6.15 -28.24
N ASP A 101 9.98 6.48 -28.99
CA ASP A 101 10.22 7.84 -29.49
C ASP A 101 9.12 8.27 -30.50
N ALA A 102 8.55 7.32 -31.26
CA ALA A 102 7.43 7.55 -32.17
C ALA A 102 6.07 7.66 -31.45
N SER A 103 5.91 6.99 -30.30
CA SER A 103 4.75 7.15 -29.44
C SER A 103 4.83 8.52 -28.75
N ALA A 104 4.04 9.49 -29.20
CA ALA A 104 4.01 10.82 -28.61
C ALA A 104 3.83 10.70 -27.09
N THR A 105 4.84 11.12 -26.31
CA THR A 105 4.80 11.02 -24.85
C THR A 105 3.57 11.79 -24.35
N PRO A 106 2.56 11.14 -23.72
CA PRO A 106 1.49 11.89 -23.10
C PRO A 106 2.10 12.74 -21.98
N HIS A 107 1.79 14.03 -21.95
CA HIS A 107 2.23 14.98 -20.91
C HIS A 107 1.66 14.65 -19.49
N TRP A 108 0.90 13.57 -19.35
CA TRP A 108 0.41 13.11 -18.06
C TRP A 108 0.23 11.60 -18.08
N VAL A 109 0.98 10.91 -17.22
CA VAL A 109 0.57 9.64 -16.63
C VAL A 109 0.80 9.84 -15.14
N ILE A 110 -0.28 9.71 -14.36
CA ILE A 110 -0.33 9.88 -12.90
C ILE A 110 0.63 8.89 -12.24
#